data_AF-A0A2D7VWR9-F1
#
_entry.id   AF-A0A2D7VWR9-F1
#
_cell.length_a   1.000
_cell.length_b   1.000
_cell.length_c   1.000
_cell.angle_alpha   90.00
_cell.angle_beta   90.00
_cell.angle_gamma   90.00
#
_symmetry.space_group_name_H-M   'P 1'
#
loop_
_entity.id
_entity.type
_entity.pdbx_description
1 polymer ?
#
loop_
_entity_poly.entity_id
_entity_poly.type
_entity_poly.pdbx_seq_one_letter_code
_entity_poly.pdbx_strand_id
1 'polypeptide(L)'
;MNKEIVMAEDEVVATEEPKATEQTEPQESPEQAKPQAGAEEGTEQSGYEPFTIPDGFVMDDAQLAEVKDFAKEFNLDQSQAQKMVDKHFDIISKNNDLIQSAQESRLKEWASQAMADKEFGGADLSENMAGARKAMNSFSQPAVDADGKAILHPDGPLKGQQMSEVEVLMNESGWGNHPAMIRVFHRIHQAMSEDHFVQGDMKPREQKKTPAQTMYPDMK
;
A
#
# COMPACT_ATOMS: atom_id res chain seq x y z
N MET A 1 -8.56 -31.33 26.16
CA MET A 1 -9.89 -31.91 25.87
C MET A 1 -10.71 -30.83 25.18
N ASN A 2 -11.07 -31.07 23.92
CA ASN A 2 -11.87 -30.17 23.10
C ASN A 2 -13.27 -29.98 23.69
N LYS A 3 -13.83 -28.78 23.54
CA LYS A 3 -15.22 -28.62 23.11
C LYS A 3 -15.48 -27.23 22.51
N GLU A 4 -15.53 -27.20 21.18
CA GLU A 4 -16.49 -26.37 20.43
C GLU A 4 -17.92 -26.74 20.83
N ILE A 5 -18.80 -25.76 21.01
CA ILE A 5 -20.24 -25.78 20.64
C ILE A 5 -20.64 -24.30 20.40
N VAL A 6 -20.71 -23.82 19.16
CA VAL A 6 -21.85 -23.77 18.20
C VAL A 6 -22.56 -22.38 18.18
N MET A 7 -22.73 -21.90 16.95
CA MET A 7 -23.39 -20.68 16.46
C MET A 7 -24.92 -20.72 16.54
N ALA A 8 -25.57 -19.55 16.68
CA ALA A 8 -26.87 -19.11 16.10
C ALA A 8 -27.21 -17.72 16.72
N GLU A 9 -27.13 -16.60 15.99
CA GLU A 9 -28.22 -15.98 15.18
C GLU A 9 -29.51 -15.75 15.97
N ASP A 10 -29.82 -14.50 16.38
CA ASP A 10 -30.87 -13.66 15.78
C ASP A 10 -30.99 -12.26 16.47
N GLU A 11 -31.53 -11.34 15.70
CA GLU A 11 -31.68 -9.87 15.72
C GLU A 11 -32.46 -9.23 16.89
N VAL A 12 -32.10 -7.99 17.33
CA VAL A 12 -32.95 -6.75 17.44
C VAL A 12 -32.44 -5.65 18.41
N VAL A 13 -32.17 -4.46 17.83
CA VAL A 13 -32.61 -3.09 18.21
C VAL A 13 -32.26 -2.45 19.59
N ALA A 14 -31.35 -1.46 19.51
CA ALA A 14 -31.38 -0.07 20.02
C ALA A 14 -31.46 0.31 21.54
N THR A 15 -30.47 1.15 21.93
CA THR A 15 -30.51 2.32 22.84
C THR A 15 -30.67 2.13 24.36
N GLU A 16 -29.62 2.44 25.15
CA GLU A 16 -29.61 3.48 26.22
C GLU A 16 -28.24 3.55 26.94
N GLU A 17 -27.89 4.74 27.44
CA GLU A 17 -26.67 5.13 28.19
C GLU A 17 -26.51 4.35 29.52
N PRO A 18 -25.37 4.53 30.23
CA PRO A 18 -25.54 5.33 31.45
C PRO A 18 -24.42 6.35 31.71
N LYS A 19 -24.90 7.51 32.18
CA LYS A 19 -24.15 8.65 32.72
C LYS A 19 -23.95 8.50 34.23
N ALA A 20 -22.74 8.89 34.66
CA ALA A 20 -22.31 9.48 35.95
C ALA A 20 -22.55 8.74 37.28
N THR A 21 -21.44 8.60 38.01
CA THR A 21 -21.41 8.90 39.45
C THR A 21 -20.28 9.89 39.71
N GLU A 22 -20.68 11.05 40.21
CA GLU A 22 -19.86 12.17 40.68
C GLU A 22 -19.60 12.00 42.18
N GLN A 23 -18.35 12.22 42.62
CA GLN A 23 -18.08 12.79 43.95
C GLN A 23 -16.68 13.44 44.00
N THR A 24 -16.73 14.77 43.85
CA THR A 24 -15.98 15.85 44.54
C THR A 24 -15.50 15.46 45.95
N GLU A 25 -14.37 15.92 46.51
CA GLU A 25 -13.81 17.28 46.57
C GLU A 25 -12.37 17.23 47.23
N PRO A 26 -11.70 18.35 47.57
CA PRO A 26 -10.68 19.06 46.79
C PRO A 26 -9.26 19.01 47.40
N GLN A 27 -8.21 19.37 46.64
CA GLN A 27 -7.19 20.31 47.15
C GLN A 27 -6.14 20.74 46.10
N GLU A 28 -5.97 22.07 46.06
CA GLU A 28 -4.76 22.84 45.76
C GLU A 28 -4.16 22.82 44.35
N SER A 29 -4.65 23.76 43.55
CA SER A 29 -3.87 24.50 42.55
C SER A 29 -2.72 25.26 43.23
N PRO A 30 -1.45 25.09 42.83
CA PRO A 30 -0.46 26.11 42.99
C PRO A 30 -0.51 27.05 41.79
N GLU A 31 -0.78 28.31 42.09
CA GLU A 31 -0.22 29.49 41.45
C GLU A 31 -0.53 29.69 39.95
N GLN A 32 -1.61 30.43 39.71
CA GLN A 32 -1.76 31.28 38.53
C GLN A 32 -0.55 32.22 38.42
N ALA A 33 0.43 31.85 37.61
CA ALA A 33 1.30 32.84 36.98
C ALA A 33 0.44 33.62 35.97
N LYS A 34 -0.03 34.78 36.40
CA LYS A 34 -0.58 35.85 35.56
C LYS A 34 0.13 35.88 34.20
N PRO A 35 -0.60 35.86 33.06
CA PRO A 35 -0.01 36.30 31.81
C PRO A 35 0.43 37.73 32.04
N GLN A 36 1.72 37.99 31.89
CA GLN A 36 2.23 39.36 31.86
C GLN A 36 1.67 40.00 30.60
N ALA A 37 0.54 40.68 30.78
CA ALA A 37 -0.01 41.64 29.86
C ALA A 37 1.03 42.75 29.68
N GLY A 38 1.90 42.57 28.68
CA GLY A 38 2.34 43.69 27.87
C GLY A 38 1.12 44.13 27.08
N ALA A 39 0.38 45.09 27.62
CA ALA A 39 -0.58 45.85 26.87
C ALA A 39 0.21 46.66 25.83
N GLU A 40 0.43 46.07 24.66
CA GLU A 40 0.46 46.85 23.43
C GLU A 40 -0.97 46.89 22.92
N GLU A 41 -1.43 48.11 22.69
CA GLU A 41 -2.77 48.44 22.22
C GLU A 41 -3.15 47.53 21.06
N GLY A 42 -4.37 46.99 21.13
CA GLY A 42 -5.02 46.35 20.00
C GLY A 42 -5.05 47.33 18.85
N THR A 43 -4.08 47.24 17.96
CA THR A 43 -4.21 47.76 16.62
C THR A 43 -5.16 46.80 15.93
N GLU A 44 -6.34 47.31 15.55
CA GLU A 44 -7.16 46.63 14.55
C GLU A 44 -6.25 46.38 13.34
N GLN A 45 -5.74 45.16 13.19
CA GLN A 45 -4.99 44.80 12.01
C GLN A 45 -5.98 44.70 10.86
N SER A 46 -6.09 45.80 10.13
CA SER A 46 -6.84 45.87 8.89
C SER A 46 -6.06 45.12 7.80
N GLY A 47 -6.24 43.80 7.76
CA GLY A 47 -5.73 42.90 6.73
C GLY A 47 -4.35 42.30 7.02
N TYR A 48 -4.22 41.00 6.74
CA TYR A 48 -2.94 40.29 6.69
C TYR A 48 -2.39 40.33 5.26
N GLU A 49 -1.08 40.52 5.14
CA GLU A 49 -0.34 40.26 3.91
C GLU A 49 -0.42 38.76 3.54
N PRO A 50 -0.24 38.38 2.26
CA PRO A 50 -0.22 36.99 1.84
C PRO A 50 0.84 36.19 2.62
N PHE A 51 0.42 35.05 3.19
CA PHE A 51 1.35 34.16 3.88
C PHE A 51 2.30 33.49 2.90
N THR A 52 3.55 33.28 3.32
CA THR A 52 4.51 32.51 2.52
C THR A 52 4.23 31.02 2.61
N ILE A 53 4.10 30.37 1.45
CA ILE A 53 3.90 28.92 1.32
C ILE A 53 5.21 28.31 0.77
N PRO A 54 5.82 27.31 1.44
CA PRO A 54 7.01 26.64 0.93
C PRO A 54 6.74 25.85 -0.36
N ASP A 55 7.77 25.71 -1.20
CA ASP A 55 7.70 24.92 -2.43
C ASP A 55 7.28 23.46 -2.15
N GLY A 56 6.37 22.93 -2.96
CA GLY A 56 5.82 21.58 -2.81
C GLY A 56 4.60 21.48 -1.90
N PHE A 57 4.23 22.56 -1.20
CA PHE A 57 2.97 22.66 -0.47
C PHE A 57 1.97 23.50 -1.25
N VAL A 58 0.70 23.07 -1.19
CA VAL A 58 -0.42 23.84 -1.74
C VAL A 58 -1.36 24.14 -0.59
N MET A 59 -1.68 25.42 -0.44
CA MET A 59 -2.72 25.88 0.46
C MET A 59 -3.72 26.66 -0.40
N ASP A 60 -4.95 26.19 -0.44
CA ASP A 60 -5.98 26.84 -1.25
C ASP A 60 -6.50 28.13 -0.60
N ASP A 61 -7.26 28.93 -1.36
CA ASP A 61 -7.79 30.21 -0.89
C ASP A 61 -8.72 30.06 0.32
N ALA A 62 -9.40 28.92 0.48
CA ALA A 62 -10.28 28.65 1.62
C ALA A 62 -9.46 28.40 2.89
N GLN A 63 -8.42 27.57 2.79
CA GLN A 63 -7.47 27.32 3.87
C GLN A 63 -6.76 28.61 4.29
N LEU A 64 -6.36 29.46 3.33
CA LEU A 64 -5.77 30.77 3.63
C LEU A 64 -6.77 31.71 4.32
N ALA A 65 -8.06 31.67 3.95
CA ALA A 65 -9.10 32.44 4.63
C ALA A 65 -9.30 31.97 6.08
N GLU A 66 -9.33 30.66 6.32
CA GLU A 66 -9.42 30.09 7.66
C GLU A 66 -8.24 30.50 8.55
N VAL A 67 -7.00 30.51 8.02
CA VAL A 67 -5.83 31.01 8.77
C VAL A 67 -5.96 32.50 9.09
N LYS A 68 -6.44 33.30 8.13
CA LYS A 68 -6.66 34.74 8.37
C LYS A 68 -7.72 34.97 9.43
N ASP A 69 -8.81 34.21 9.41
CA ASP A 69 -9.89 34.36 10.39
C ASP A 69 -9.47 33.87 11.77
N PHE A 70 -8.70 32.78 11.87
CA PHE A 70 -8.05 32.37 13.11
C PHE A 70 -7.10 33.46 13.64
N ALA A 71 -6.27 34.04 12.78
CA ALA A 71 -5.35 35.09 13.19
C ALA A 71 -6.11 36.33 13.71
N LYS A 72 -7.22 36.73 13.08
CA LYS A 72 -8.10 37.80 13.58
C LYS A 72 -8.74 37.44 14.91
N GLU A 73 -9.29 36.24 15.05
CA GLU A 73 -9.96 35.77 16.27
C GLU A 73 -9.04 35.86 17.49
N PHE A 74 -7.77 35.49 17.30
CA PHE A 74 -6.76 35.52 18.35
C PHE A 74 -5.96 36.84 18.41
N ASN A 75 -6.34 37.85 17.63
CA ASN A 75 -5.65 39.15 17.52
C ASN A 75 -4.14 39.00 17.30
N LEU A 76 -3.74 38.05 16.47
CA LEU A 76 -2.33 37.79 16.16
C LEU A 76 -1.78 38.86 15.24
N ASP A 77 -0.55 39.31 15.46
CA ASP A 77 0.12 40.15 14.48
C ASP A 77 0.57 39.34 13.23
N GLN A 78 0.90 40.01 12.12
CA GLN A 78 1.38 39.35 10.89
C GLN A 78 2.57 38.40 11.14
N SER A 79 3.52 38.78 12.00
CA SER A 79 4.70 37.97 12.30
C SER A 79 4.33 36.70 13.08
N GLN A 80 3.43 36.82 14.05
CA GLN A 80 2.89 35.69 14.80
C GLN A 80 2.08 34.75 13.90
N ALA A 81 1.25 35.30 13.02
CA ALA A 81 0.47 34.53 12.05
C ALA A 81 1.39 33.80 11.04
N GLN A 82 2.43 34.46 10.52
CA GLN A 82 3.41 33.80 9.64
C GLN A 82 4.14 32.67 10.37
N LYS A 83 4.54 32.89 11.63
CA LYS A 83 5.23 31.86 12.42
C LYS A 83 4.37 30.63 12.70
N MET A 84 3.05 30.79 12.85
CA MET A 84 2.09 29.68 12.95
C MET A 84 2.05 28.89 11.64
N VAL A 85 1.94 29.58 10.50
CA VAL A 85 1.94 28.96 9.17
C VAL A 85 3.25 28.20 8.91
N ASP A 86 4.40 28.81 9.20
CA ASP A 86 5.71 28.17 9.05
C ASP A 86 5.82 26.90 9.91
N LYS A 87 5.35 26.96 11.16
CA LYS A 87 5.38 25.82 12.07
C LYS A 87 4.43 24.71 11.63
N HIS A 88 3.29 25.06 11.03
CA HIS A 88 2.37 24.09 10.45
C HIS A 88 3.03 23.35 9.28
N PHE A 89 3.70 24.05 8.36
CA PHE A 89 4.44 23.42 7.27
C PHE A 89 5.62 22.58 7.77
N ASP A 90 6.36 23.02 8.79
CA ASP A 90 7.41 22.20 9.43
C ASP A 90 6.84 20.89 10.00
N ILE A 91 5.66 20.94 10.64
CA ILE A 91 4.97 19.74 11.13
C ILE A 91 4.53 18.84 9.98
N ILE A 92 3.92 19.39 8.92
CA ILE A 92 3.50 18.56 7.77
C ILE A 92 4.73 17.94 7.11
N SER A 93 5.81 18.69 6.91
CA SER A 93 7.07 18.16 6.36
C SER A 93 7.58 16.99 7.21
N LYS A 94 7.69 17.17 8.53
CA LYS A 94 8.12 16.11 9.45
C LYS A 94 7.19 14.91 9.46
N ASN A 95 5.88 15.15 9.38
CA ASN A 95 4.89 14.07 9.32
C ASN A 95 4.99 13.31 7.99
N ASN A 96 5.20 14.01 6.88
CA ASN A 96 5.43 13.41 5.57
C ASN A 96 6.71 12.57 5.58
N ASP A 97 7.81 13.10 6.12
CA ASP A 97 9.08 12.37 6.27
C ASP A 97 8.92 11.13 7.16
N LEU A 98 8.16 11.25 8.26
CA LEU A 98 7.85 10.13 9.15
C LEU A 98 7.02 9.06 8.44
N ILE A 99 5.99 9.46 7.69
CA ILE A 99 5.14 8.54 6.93
C ILE A 99 5.96 7.88 5.82
N GLN A 100 6.77 8.63 5.08
CA GLN A 100 7.63 8.09 4.02
C GLN A 100 8.67 7.11 4.58
N SER A 101 9.39 7.48 5.63
CA SER A 101 10.36 6.58 6.28
C SER A 101 9.67 5.33 6.85
N ALA A 102 8.49 5.46 7.45
CA ALA A 102 7.70 4.31 7.91
C ALA A 102 7.27 3.41 6.75
N GLN A 103 6.89 3.98 5.60
CA GLN A 103 6.59 3.21 4.38
C GLN A 103 7.83 2.47 3.87
N GLU A 104 8.98 3.13 3.75
CA GLU A 104 10.22 2.48 3.33
C GLU A 104 10.62 1.33 4.25
N SER A 105 10.54 1.52 5.57
CA SER A 105 10.78 0.47 6.55
C SER A 105 9.81 -0.70 6.36
N ARG A 106 8.54 -0.42 6.11
CA ARG A 106 7.52 -1.45 5.85
C ARG A 106 7.80 -2.24 4.57
N LEU A 107 8.22 -1.58 3.49
CA LEU A 107 8.59 -2.23 2.23
C LEU A 107 9.78 -3.18 2.40
N LYS A 108 10.80 -2.76 3.17
CA LYS A 108 11.97 -3.59 3.49
C LYS A 108 11.58 -4.80 4.34
N GLU A 109 10.73 -4.58 5.34
CA GLU A 109 10.22 -5.65 6.20
C GLU A 109 9.40 -6.66 5.40
N TRP A 110 8.50 -6.20 4.52
CA TRP A 110 7.73 -7.06 3.64
C TRP A 110 8.62 -7.87 2.69
N ALA A 111 9.64 -7.27 2.10
CA ALA A 111 10.58 -8.00 1.26
C ALA A 111 11.28 -9.12 2.05
N SER A 112 11.73 -8.84 3.28
CA SER A 112 12.31 -9.83 4.17
C SER A 112 11.34 -10.98 4.49
N GLN A 113 10.10 -10.64 4.87
CA GLN A 113 9.05 -11.63 5.14
C GLN A 113 8.71 -12.47 3.91
N ALA A 114 8.65 -11.87 2.73
CA ALA A 114 8.39 -12.58 1.48
C ALA A 114 9.52 -13.55 1.14
N MET A 115 10.77 -13.14 1.29
CA MET A 115 11.93 -14.02 1.07
C MET A 115 11.96 -15.21 2.05
N ALA A 116 11.49 -15.00 3.28
CA ALA A 116 11.43 -16.01 4.34
C ALA A 116 10.13 -16.83 4.39
N ASP A 117 9.16 -16.55 3.50
CA ASP A 117 7.88 -17.26 3.48
C ASP A 117 8.11 -18.74 3.10
N LYS A 118 7.44 -19.66 3.82
CA LYS A 118 7.62 -21.09 3.62
C LYS A 118 6.87 -21.65 2.41
N GLU A 119 5.86 -20.93 1.93
CA GLU A 119 5.00 -21.40 0.84
C GLU A 119 5.62 -21.11 -0.52
N PHE A 120 6.26 -19.95 -0.68
CA PHE A 120 6.84 -19.52 -1.95
C PHE A 120 8.29 -19.05 -1.85
N GLY A 121 8.79 -18.75 -0.65
CA GLY A 121 10.16 -18.26 -0.42
C GLY A 121 11.19 -19.38 -0.30
N GLY A 122 12.35 -19.05 0.28
CA GLY A 122 13.44 -20.00 0.47
C GLY A 122 14.20 -20.38 -0.81
N ALA A 123 14.56 -21.66 -0.95
CA ALA A 123 15.42 -22.14 -2.04
C ALA A 123 14.78 -21.97 -3.43
N ASP A 124 13.46 -22.11 -3.51
CA ASP A 124 12.70 -22.07 -4.76
C ASP A 124 12.11 -20.68 -5.05
N LEU A 125 12.48 -19.65 -4.27
CA LEU A 125 11.95 -18.29 -4.39
C LEU A 125 12.02 -17.78 -5.84
N SER A 126 13.13 -17.98 -6.55
CA SER A 126 13.27 -17.53 -7.93
C SER A 126 12.28 -18.21 -8.88
N GLU A 127 12.03 -19.51 -8.69
CA GLU A 127 11.12 -20.28 -9.54
C GLU A 127 9.66 -19.91 -9.23
N ASN A 128 9.31 -19.87 -7.95
CA ASN A 128 7.98 -19.51 -7.47
C ASN A 128 7.60 -18.08 -7.87
N MET A 129 8.54 -17.13 -7.80
CA MET A 129 8.32 -15.75 -8.26
C MET A 129 8.16 -15.67 -9.78
N ALA A 130 8.92 -16.46 -10.55
CA ALA A 130 8.75 -16.53 -12.00
C ALA A 130 7.38 -17.12 -12.38
N GLY A 131 6.92 -18.15 -11.66
CA GLY A 131 5.59 -18.73 -11.82
C GLY A 131 4.47 -17.74 -11.46
N ALA A 132 4.57 -17.09 -10.30
CA ALA A 132 3.64 -16.06 -9.85
C ALA A 132 3.53 -14.89 -10.85
N ARG A 133 4.67 -14.43 -11.39
CA ARG A 133 4.70 -13.40 -12.44
C ARG A 133 3.99 -13.85 -13.72
N LYS A 134 4.24 -15.09 -14.18
CA LYS A 134 3.55 -15.63 -15.37
C LYS A 134 2.04 -15.71 -15.15
N ALA A 135 1.61 -16.16 -13.96
CA ALA A 135 0.19 -16.18 -13.61
C ALA A 135 -0.41 -14.78 -13.66
N MET A 136 0.21 -13.81 -12.98
CA MET A 136 -0.23 -12.42 -13.01
C MET A 136 -0.32 -11.86 -14.43
N ASN A 137 0.71 -12.05 -15.25
CA ASN A 137 0.74 -11.54 -16.62
C ASN A 137 -0.24 -12.24 -17.56
N SER A 138 -0.77 -13.41 -17.19
CA SER A 138 -1.85 -14.08 -17.94
C SER A 138 -3.21 -13.40 -17.75
N PHE A 139 -3.39 -12.63 -16.67
CA PHE A 139 -4.63 -11.91 -16.35
C PHE A 139 -4.49 -10.38 -16.46
N SER A 140 -3.32 -9.89 -16.85
CA SER A 140 -2.99 -8.46 -16.94
C SER A 140 -2.74 -8.06 -18.39
N GLN A 141 -2.94 -6.78 -18.71
CA GLN A 141 -2.61 -6.24 -20.03
C GLN A 141 -1.12 -5.84 -20.07
N PRO A 142 -0.47 -5.87 -21.25
CA PRO A 142 0.88 -5.32 -21.40
C PRO A 142 0.88 -3.82 -21.09
N ALA A 143 1.79 -3.36 -20.23
CA ALA A 143 1.90 -1.96 -19.89
C ALA A 143 2.50 -1.18 -21.07
N VAL A 144 1.87 -0.05 -21.37
CA VAL A 144 2.33 0.93 -22.36
C VAL A 144 2.31 2.33 -21.74
N ASP A 145 3.23 3.18 -22.19
CA ASP A 145 3.23 4.60 -21.83
C ASP A 145 2.12 5.37 -22.56
N ALA A 146 2.04 6.68 -22.32
CA ALA A 146 1.03 7.54 -22.96
C ALA A 146 1.11 7.55 -24.49
N ASP A 147 2.27 7.22 -25.07
CA ASP A 147 2.51 7.15 -26.51
C ASP A 147 2.28 5.73 -27.08
N GLY A 148 1.84 4.79 -26.24
CA GLY A 148 1.59 3.40 -26.62
C GLY A 148 2.84 2.53 -26.71
N LYS A 149 4.00 3.01 -26.22
CA LYS A 149 5.25 2.26 -26.24
C LYS A 149 5.36 1.40 -24.97
N ALA A 150 5.91 0.20 -25.13
CA ALA A 150 6.08 -0.77 -24.05
C ALA A 150 6.86 -0.18 -22.86
N ILE A 151 6.28 -0.27 -21.66
CA ILE A 151 6.99 0.04 -20.42
C ILE A 151 7.84 -1.17 -20.05
N LEU A 152 9.15 -0.98 -19.96
CA LEU A 152 10.11 -2.05 -19.70
C LEU A 152 10.61 -1.99 -18.26
N HIS A 153 10.95 -3.14 -17.67
CA HIS A 153 11.62 -3.18 -16.38
C HIS A 153 12.94 -2.37 -16.46
N PRO A 154 13.13 -1.38 -15.57
CA PRO A 154 14.31 -0.52 -15.61
C PRO A 154 15.58 -1.26 -15.17
N ASP A 155 15.46 -2.18 -14.20
CA ASP A 155 16.59 -2.88 -13.58
C ASP A 155 16.23 -4.32 -13.14
N GLY A 156 17.24 -5.03 -12.63
CA GLY A 156 17.09 -6.39 -12.11
C GLY A 156 17.15 -7.49 -13.17
N PRO A 157 16.80 -8.75 -12.82
CA PRO A 157 16.91 -9.90 -13.72
C PRO A 157 15.96 -9.85 -14.92
N LEU A 158 14.96 -8.98 -14.87
CA LEU A 158 13.94 -8.81 -15.91
C LEU A 158 14.18 -7.56 -16.77
N LYS A 159 15.31 -6.87 -16.59
CA LYS A 159 15.64 -5.62 -17.30
C LYS A 159 15.41 -5.75 -18.81
N GLY A 160 14.67 -4.79 -19.37
CA GLY A 160 14.34 -4.76 -20.80
C GLY A 160 13.17 -5.66 -21.22
N GLN A 161 12.61 -6.47 -20.31
CA GLN A 161 11.32 -7.14 -20.56
C GLN A 161 10.16 -6.17 -20.33
N GLN A 162 9.09 -6.32 -21.11
CA GLN A 162 7.88 -5.53 -20.93
C GLN A 162 7.17 -5.92 -19.64
N MET A 163 6.72 -4.90 -18.90
CA MET A 163 5.88 -5.05 -17.71
C MET A 163 4.42 -5.18 -18.12
N SER A 164 3.61 -5.80 -17.26
CA SER A 164 2.16 -5.71 -17.34
C SER A 164 1.64 -4.52 -16.52
N GLU A 165 0.41 -4.08 -16.77
CA GLU A 165 -0.20 -2.95 -16.03
C GLU A 165 -0.24 -3.20 -14.53
N VAL A 166 -0.57 -4.44 -14.13
CA VAL A 166 -0.54 -4.86 -12.73
C VAL A 166 0.88 -4.80 -12.15
N GLU A 167 1.92 -5.15 -12.91
CA GLU A 167 3.32 -5.03 -12.46
C GLU A 167 3.72 -3.57 -12.20
N VAL A 168 3.28 -2.65 -13.07
CA VAL A 168 3.51 -1.21 -12.88
C VAL A 168 2.85 -0.74 -11.58
N LEU A 169 1.56 -1.05 -11.40
CA LEU A 169 0.83 -0.66 -10.20
C LEU A 169 1.44 -1.23 -8.92
N MET A 170 1.92 -2.48 -8.95
CA MET A 170 2.56 -3.12 -7.80
C MET A 170 3.90 -2.48 -7.43
N ASN A 171 4.67 -2.02 -8.42
CA ASN A 171 5.94 -1.33 -8.20
C ASN A 171 5.73 0.08 -7.66
N GLU A 172 4.74 0.81 -8.17
CA GLU A 172 4.41 2.17 -7.74
C GLU A 172 3.81 2.20 -6.33
N SER A 173 2.89 1.29 -6.05
CA SER A 173 2.21 1.21 -4.75
C SER A 173 3.05 0.52 -3.67
N GLY A 174 4.15 -0.14 -4.04
CA GLY A 174 4.99 -0.93 -3.15
C GLY A 174 4.39 -2.28 -2.73
N TRP A 175 3.23 -2.68 -3.26
CA TRP A 175 2.58 -3.96 -2.94
C TRP A 175 3.24 -5.17 -3.60
N GLY A 176 4.16 -4.98 -4.55
CA GLY A 176 4.91 -6.08 -5.18
C GLY A 176 5.70 -6.94 -4.18
N ASN A 177 6.19 -6.35 -3.09
CA ASN A 177 6.91 -7.07 -2.04
C ASN A 177 6.00 -7.67 -0.96
N HIS A 178 4.69 -7.45 -1.03
CA HIS A 178 3.78 -7.87 0.03
C HIS A 178 3.59 -9.40 0.02
N PRO A 179 3.87 -10.13 1.13
CA PRO A 179 3.83 -11.60 1.15
C PRO A 179 2.47 -12.18 0.75
N ALA A 180 1.37 -11.58 1.19
CA ALA A 180 0.02 -12.03 0.82
C ALA A 180 -0.26 -11.92 -0.69
N MET A 181 0.25 -10.87 -1.36
CA MET A 181 0.05 -10.71 -2.79
C MET A 181 0.83 -11.76 -3.57
N ILE A 182 2.10 -11.97 -3.20
CA ILE A 182 2.93 -13.01 -3.80
C ILE A 182 2.29 -14.38 -3.60
N ARG A 183 1.77 -14.67 -2.40
CA ARG A 183 1.08 -15.93 -2.10
C ARG A 183 -0.15 -16.15 -2.98
N VAL A 184 -0.96 -15.11 -3.22
CA VAL A 184 -2.12 -15.21 -4.12
C VAL A 184 -1.67 -15.62 -5.52
N PHE A 185 -0.71 -14.91 -6.11
CA PHE A 185 -0.23 -15.22 -7.46
C PHE A 185 0.51 -16.56 -7.56
N HIS A 186 1.23 -16.93 -6.50
CA HIS A 186 1.85 -18.25 -6.38
C HIS A 186 0.80 -19.37 -6.38
N ARG A 187 -0.27 -19.25 -5.59
CA ARG A 187 -1.36 -20.23 -5.57
C ARG A 187 -2.13 -20.30 -6.89
N ILE A 188 -2.35 -19.16 -7.53
CA ILE A 188 -2.93 -19.13 -8.88
C ILE A 188 -2.03 -19.88 -9.85
N HIS A 189 -0.71 -19.65 -9.79
CA HIS A 189 0.25 -20.38 -10.63
C HIS A 189 0.20 -21.89 -10.39
N GLN A 190 0.18 -22.34 -9.14
CA GLN A 190 0.06 -23.76 -8.79
C GLN A 190 -1.25 -24.35 -9.33
N ALA A 191 -2.38 -23.68 -9.13
CA ALA A 191 -3.67 -24.14 -9.65
C ALA A 191 -3.69 -24.20 -11.20
N MET A 192 -2.99 -23.28 -11.87
CA MET A 192 -2.84 -23.32 -13.33
C MET A 192 -1.90 -24.44 -13.81
N SER A 193 -0.87 -24.78 -13.03
CA SER A 193 0.11 -25.81 -13.39
C SER A 193 -0.37 -27.23 -13.09
N GLU A 194 -1.25 -27.41 -12.09
CA GLU A 194 -1.81 -28.71 -11.70
C GLU A 194 -2.60 -29.42 -12.82
N ASP A 195 -3.19 -28.67 -13.76
CA ASP A 195 -3.97 -29.25 -14.88
C ASP A 195 -3.14 -29.47 -16.17
N HIS A 196 -1.83 -29.17 -16.13
CA HIS A 196 -0.93 -29.25 -17.29
C HIS A 196 0.00 -30.48 -17.25
N PHE A 197 -0.46 -31.66 -16.82
CA PHE A 197 0.27 -32.90 -17.15
C PHE A 197 -0.57 -34.19 -17.11
N VAL A 198 -1.14 -34.56 -18.26
CA VAL A 198 -1.28 -35.97 -18.63
C VAL A 198 -0.40 -36.21 -19.85
N GLN A 199 0.89 -36.47 -19.61
CA GLN A 199 1.71 -37.14 -20.62
C GLN A 199 1.16 -38.56 -20.75
N GLY A 200 0.16 -38.73 -21.62
CA GLY A 200 -0.27 -40.04 -22.05
C GLY A 200 0.98 -40.78 -22.53
N ASP A 201 1.19 -41.99 -22.01
CA ASP A 201 2.25 -42.91 -22.44
C ASP A 201 2.31 -42.93 -23.98
N MET A 202 3.19 -42.10 -24.55
CA MET A 202 3.68 -42.33 -25.89
C MET A 202 4.64 -43.49 -25.76
N LYS A 203 4.06 -44.71 -25.63
CA LYS A 203 4.77 -45.91 -26.06
C LYS A 203 5.39 -45.58 -27.40
N PRO A 204 6.68 -45.88 -27.63
CA PRO A 204 7.28 -45.71 -28.94
C PRO A 204 6.32 -46.33 -29.93
N ARG A 205 5.85 -45.53 -30.89
CA ARG A 205 4.95 -46.00 -31.93
C ARG A 205 5.65 -47.18 -32.57
N GLU A 206 5.25 -48.40 -32.18
CA GLU A 206 5.65 -49.62 -32.86
C GLU A 206 5.44 -49.31 -34.32
N GLN A 207 6.53 -49.32 -35.09
CA GLN A 207 6.50 -49.03 -36.50
C GLN A 207 5.42 -49.95 -37.07
N LYS A 208 4.27 -49.37 -37.41
CA LYS A 208 3.16 -50.13 -37.99
C LYS A 208 3.78 -50.78 -39.23
N LYS A 209 3.93 -52.11 -39.18
CA LYS A 209 4.39 -52.90 -40.33
C LYS A 209 3.60 -52.41 -41.52
N THR A 210 4.31 -51.99 -42.57
CA THR A 210 3.66 -51.50 -43.79
C THR A 210 2.70 -52.59 -44.28
N PRO A 211 1.59 -52.25 -44.98
CA PRO A 211 0.65 -53.26 -45.48
C PRO A 211 1.36 -54.38 -46.28
N ALA A 212 2.48 -54.05 -46.93
CA ALA A 212 3.35 -55.00 -47.62
C ALA A 212 4.03 -56.01 -46.66
N GLN A 213 4.54 -55.57 -45.50
CA GLN A 213 5.15 -56.43 -44.49
C GLN A 213 4.14 -57.29 -43.71
N THR A 214 2.86 -56.93 -43.71
CA THR A 214 1.80 -57.80 -43.15
C THR A 214 1.37 -58.86 -44.16
N MET A 215 1.39 -58.55 -45.45
CA MET A 215 0.97 -59.47 -46.52
C MET A 215 2.06 -60.48 -46.90
N TYR A 216 3.34 -60.16 -46.73
CA TYR A 216 4.45 -61.04 -47.09
C TYR A 216 5.52 -61.13 -45.99
N PRO A 217 5.24 -61.80 -44.85
CA PRO A 217 6.20 -61.87 -43.75
C PRO A 217 7.40 -62.81 -43.97
N ASP A 218 7.43 -63.65 -45.02
CA ASP A 218 8.56 -64.55 -45.30
C ASP A 218 8.72 -64.85 -46.80
N MET A 219 9.38 -63.95 -47.53
CA MET A 219 9.99 -64.28 -48.82
C MET A 219 11.49 -64.02 -48.74
N LYS A 220 12.20 -65.01 -48.17
CA LYS A 220 13.65 -65.29 -48.15
C LYS A 220 14.63 -64.12 -48.03
#